data_AF-A0A6P0RYD0-F1
#
_entry.id   AF-A0A6P0RYD0-F1
#
_cell.length_a   1.000
_cell.length_b   1.000
_cell.length_c   1.000
_cell.angle_alpha   90.00
_cell.angle_beta   90.00
_cell.angle_gamma   90.00
#
_symmetry.space_group_name_H-M   'P 1'
#
loop_
_entity.id
_entity.type
_entity.pdbx_description
1 polymer ?
#
loop_
_entity_poly.entity_id
_entity_poly.type
_entity_poly.pdbx_seq_one_letter_code
_entity_poly.pdbx_strand_id
1 'polypeptide(L)'
;MMVKVCAYIDDWLILAPTRWKLRRAIKAVNQVMANLLLEKHPDKTFIGRISKGFDFLGYGFSRQGLKVAKKTVERMMAKAAQLYEQNADDCRIESYLRHWWSWVRSGVDLERGILLSQGTSIACETEQQQGMSWSLPPSFDFPDCFQHLF
;
A
#
# COMPACT_ATOMS: atom_id res chain seq x y z
N MET A 1 -8.46 -23.12 -12.65
CA MET A 1 -8.16 -21.78 -12.07
C MET A 1 -7.63 -21.91 -10.63
N MET A 2 -6.40 -21.43 -10.42
CA MET A 2 -5.52 -21.68 -9.26
C MET A 2 -5.74 -20.66 -8.13
N VAL A 3 -5.48 -21.06 -6.88
CA VAL A 3 -5.35 -20.14 -5.74
C VAL A 3 -3.94 -19.57 -5.77
N LYS A 4 -3.78 -18.26 -5.58
CA LYS A 4 -2.48 -17.59 -5.53
C LYS A 4 -2.20 -17.14 -4.10
N VAL A 5 -0.95 -17.31 -3.65
CA VAL A 5 -0.50 -16.88 -2.33
C VAL A 5 0.73 -16.00 -2.52
N CYS A 6 0.75 -14.86 -1.84
CA CYS A 6 1.93 -14.00 -1.68
C CYS A 6 2.16 -13.83 -0.18
N ALA A 7 3.40 -13.91 0.27
CA ALA A 7 3.76 -13.74 1.68
C ALA A 7 4.92 -12.77 1.79
N TYR A 8 4.82 -11.86 2.76
CA TYR A 8 5.90 -10.98 3.17
C TYR A 8 6.05 -11.09 4.69
N ILE A 9 7.08 -11.83 5.13
CA ILE A 9 7.28 -12.19 6.53
C ILE A 9 5.98 -12.83 7.09
N ASP A 10 5.29 -12.13 7.99
CA ASP A 10 4.08 -12.60 8.66
C ASP A 10 2.78 -12.20 7.93
N ASP A 11 2.87 -11.30 6.94
CA ASP A 11 1.71 -10.80 6.21
C ASP A 11 1.45 -11.64 4.95
N TRP A 12 0.33 -12.39 4.96
CA TRP A 12 -0.03 -13.28 3.86
C TRP A 12 -1.25 -12.77 3.10
N LEU A 13 -1.17 -12.80 1.76
CA LEU A 13 -2.25 -12.48 0.84
C LEU A 13 -2.68 -13.74 0.07
N ILE A 14 -3.93 -14.15 0.23
CA ILE A 14 -4.51 -15.32 -0.45
C ILE A 14 -5.59 -14.87 -1.42
N LEU A 15 -5.35 -15.04 -2.71
CA LEU A 15 -6.30 -14.71 -3.77
C LEU A 15 -6.92 -15.99 -4.34
N ALA A 16 -8.24 -16.06 -4.33
CA ALA A 16 -8.99 -17.19 -4.86
C ALA A 16 -10.14 -16.71 -5.75
N PRO A 17 -10.47 -17.44 -6.83
CA PRO A 17 -11.50 -17.02 -7.77
C PRO A 17 -12.93 -17.20 -7.23
N THR A 18 -13.11 -18.00 -6.18
CA THR A 18 -14.42 -18.26 -5.57
C THR A 18 -14.32 -18.25 -4.05
N ARG A 19 -15.41 -17.87 -3.38
CA ARG A 19 -15.51 -17.88 -1.92
C ARG A 19 -15.24 -19.27 -1.32
N TRP A 20 -15.69 -20.33 -2.00
CA TRP A 20 -15.51 -21.71 -1.55
C TRP A 20 -14.03 -22.13 -1.54
N LYS A 21 -13.29 -21.79 -2.60
CA LYS A 21 -11.84 -22.03 -2.65
C LYS A 21 -11.08 -21.24 -1.59
N LEU A 22 -11.47 -19.99 -1.35
CA LEU A 22 -10.89 -19.17 -0.29
C LEU A 22 -11.11 -19.81 1.09
N ARG A 23 -12.34 -20.27 1.39
CA ARG A 23 -12.64 -20.95 2.66
C ARG A 23 -11.82 -22.23 2.84
N ARG A 24 -11.63 -23.00 1.77
CA ARG A 24 -10.77 -24.20 1.79
C ARG A 24 -9.31 -23.85 2.06
N ALA A 25 -8.79 -22.81 1.41
CA ALA A 25 -7.42 -22.34 1.62
C ALA A 25 -7.23 -21.83 3.06
N ILE A 26 -8.16 -21.04 3.59
CA ILE A 26 -8.14 -20.57 4.98
C ILE A 26 -8.15 -21.76 5.96
N LYS A 27 -8.99 -22.78 5.71
CA LYS A 27 -9.02 -23.98 6.56
C LYS A 27 -7.67 -24.69 6.57
N ALA A 28 -7.06 -24.88 5.39
CA ALA A 28 -5.74 -25.51 5.27
C ALA A 28 -4.65 -24.70 6.01
N VAL A 29 -4.65 -23.39 5.84
CA VAL A 29 -3.73 -22.47 6.53
C VAL A 29 -3.88 -22.58 8.05
N ASN A 30 -5.10 -22.55 8.57
CA ASN A 30 -5.33 -22.65 10.02
C ASN A 30 -4.85 -24.00 10.58
N GLN A 31 -4.97 -25.07 9.80
CA GLN A 31 -4.54 -26.39 10.22
C GLN A 31 -3.00 -26.50 10.27
N VAL A 32 -2.30 -25.88 9.31
CA VAL A 32 -0.84 -25.77 9.34
C VAL A 32 -0.37 -24.89 10.50
N MET A 33 -1.01 -23.75 10.73
CA MET A 33 -0.68 -22.86 11.85
C MET A 33 -0.87 -23.53 13.21
N ALA A 34 -1.96 -24.30 13.38
CA ALA A 34 -2.20 -25.06 14.61
C ALA A 34 -1.10 -26.10 14.87
N ASN A 35 -0.61 -26.78 13.83
CA ASN A 35 0.51 -27.72 13.95
C ASN A 35 1.83 -27.02 14.32
N LEU A 36 1.99 -25.76 13.93
CA LEU A 36 3.16 -24.94 14.24
C LEU A 36 3.03 -24.15 15.55
N LEU A 37 1.92 -24.33 16.29
CA LEU A 37 1.61 -23.59 17.53
C LEU A 37 1.59 -22.06 17.33
N LEU A 38 1.17 -21.61 16.14
CA LEU A 38 1.08 -20.19 15.78
C LEU A 38 -0.38 -19.72 15.86
N GLU A 39 -0.60 -18.58 16.52
CA GLU A 39 -1.89 -17.92 16.59
C GLU A 39 -1.95 -16.70 15.67
N LYS A 40 -3.09 -16.52 14.99
CA LYS A 40 -3.35 -15.32 14.18
C LYS A 40 -3.95 -14.23 15.02
N HIS A 41 -3.53 -13.00 14.76
CA HIS A 41 -4.18 -11.84 15.34
C HIS A 41 -5.58 -11.61 14.70
N PRO A 42 -6.69 -11.63 15.47
CA PRO A 42 -8.05 -11.55 14.93
C PRO A 42 -8.32 -10.24 14.18
N ASP A 43 -7.78 -9.12 14.67
CA ASP A 43 -8.06 -7.79 14.10
C ASP A 43 -7.29 -7.46 12.80
N LYS A 44 -6.36 -8.31 12.38
CA LYS A 44 -5.53 -8.07 11.18
C LYS A 44 -5.99 -8.81 9.94
N THR A 45 -7.05 -9.63 10.03
CA THR A 45 -7.44 -10.51 8.92
C THR A 45 -8.61 -9.90 8.13
N PHE A 46 -8.35 -9.43 6.91
CA PHE A 46 -9.40 -9.02 5.98
C PHE A 46 -9.83 -10.19 5.07
N ILE A 47 -11.12 -10.53 5.08
CA ILE A 47 -11.70 -11.52 4.18
C ILE A 47 -12.78 -10.83 3.34
N GLY A 48 -12.47 -10.54 2.08
CA GLY A 48 -13.35 -9.77 1.22
C GLY A 48 -13.17 -10.01 -0.26
N ARG A 49 -14.01 -9.34 -1.06
CA ARG A 49 -13.83 -9.27 -2.51
C ARG A 49 -12.77 -8.21 -2.82
N ILE A 50 -11.90 -8.51 -3.78
CA ILE A 50 -10.91 -7.55 -4.32
C ILE A 50 -11.59 -6.28 -4.82
N SER A 51 -12.85 -6.37 -5.29
CA SER A 51 -13.63 -5.22 -5.76
C SER A 51 -13.89 -4.15 -4.70
N LYS A 52 -13.84 -4.50 -3.40
CA LYS A 52 -13.97 -3.53 -2.30
C LYS A 52 -12.66 -2.78 -2.04
N GLY A 53 -11.57 -3.25 -2.64
CA GLY A 53 -10.22 -2.86 -2.32
C GLY A 53 -9.71 -3.44 -1.01
N PHE A 54 -8.39 -3.49 -0.87
CA PHE A 54 -7.69 -3.89 0.34
C PHE A 54 -6.29 -3.27 0.36
N ASP A 55 -5.73 -3.09 1.55
CA ASP A 55 -4.37 -2.59 1.71
C ASP A 55 -3.41 -3.76 1.95
N PHE A 56 -2.24 -3.74 1.31
CA PHE A 56 -1.16 -4.71 1.50
C PHE A 56 0.20 -4.02 1.34
N LEU A 57 1.11 -4.21 2.31
CA LEU A 57 2.45 -3.60 2.35
C LEU A 57 2.50 -2.08 2.19
N GLY A 58 1.44 -1.39 2.63
CA GLY A 58 1.34 0.07 2.53
C GLY A 58 0.83 0.59 1.19
N TYR A 59 0.42 -0.30 0.28
CA TYR A 59 -0.31 0.03 -0.94
C TYR A 59 -1.77 -0.37 -0.82
N GLY A 60 -2.67 0.43 -1.38
CA GLY A 60 -4.08 0.13 -1.54
C GLY A 60 -4.36 -0.39 -2.94
N PHE A 61 -4.96 -1.56 -3.03
CA PHE A 61 -5.43 -2.16 -4.27
C PHE A 61 -6.91 -1.81 -4.45
N SER A 62 -7.30 -1.29 -5.61
CA SER A 62 -8.71 -1.09 -5.97
C SER A 62 -8.98 -1.49 -7.42
N ARG A 63 -10.24 -1.38 -7.87
CA ARG A 63 -10.57 -1.56 -9.29
C ARG A 63 -9.93 -0.50 -10.19
N GLN A 64 -9.56 0.66 -9.63
CA GLN A 64 -8.91 1.75 -10.36
C GLN A 64 -7.39 1.56 -10.49
N GLY A 65 -6.81 0.53 -9.84
CA GLY A 65 -5.38 0.24 -9.88
C GLY A 65 -4.71 0.28 -8.51
N LEU A 66 -3.39 0.34 -8.52
CA LEU A 66 -2.55 0.43 -7.33
C LEU A 66 -2.38 1.88 -6.89
N LYS A 67 -2.59 2.16 -5.60
CA LYS A 67 -2.33 3.46 -4.98
C LYS A 67 -1.59 3.29 -3.66
N VAL A 68 -1.07 4.37 -3.09
CA VAL A 68 -0.55 4.34 -1.72
C VAL A 68 -1.73 4.22 -0.75
N ALA A 69 -1.62 3.36 0.26
CA ALA A 69 -2.66 3.22 1.28
C ALA A 69 -2.77 4.51 2.11
N LYS A 70 -4.00 4.92 2.45
CA LYS A 70 -4.25 6.16 3.20
C LYS A 70 -3.45 6.21 4.51
N LYS A 71 -3.43 5.09 5.23
CA LYS A 71 -2.69 4.92 6.49
C LYS A 71 -1.17 5.11 6.33
N THR A 72 -0.62 4.77 5.17
CA THR A 72 0.81 4.97 4.87
C THR A 72 1.12 6.46 4.74
N VAL A 73 0.24 7.21 4.07
CA VAL A 73 0.38 8.66 3.94
C VAL A 73 0.22 9.35 5.29
N GLU A 74 -0.81 8.99 6.06
CA GLU A 74 -1.04 9.53 7.41
C GLU A 74 0.18 9.31 8.32
N ARG A 75 0.80 8.12 8.27
CA ARG A 75 2.03 7.83 9.01
C ARG A 75 3.21 8.67 8.54
N MET A 76 3.32 8.90 7.23
CA MET A 76 4.38 9.74 6.67
C MET A 76 4.24 11.17 7.17
N MET A 77 3.03 11.76 7.09
CA MET A 77 2.75 13.11 7.56
C MET A 77 3.02 13.24 9.06
N ALA A 78 2.55 12.29 9.87
CA ALA A 78 2.80 12.29 11.31
C ALA A 78 4.29 12.24 11.64
N LYS A 79 5.09 11.49 10.86
CA LYS A 79 6.53 11.43 11.05
C LYS A 79 7.24 12.71 10.63
N ALA A 80 6.82 13.33 9.52
CA ALA A 80 7.34 14.62 9.09
C ALA A 80 7.04 15.71 10.13
N ALA A 81 5.82 15.73 10.67
CA ALA A 81 5.43 16.63 11.74
C ALA A 81 6.28 16.44 13.00
N GLN A 82 6.48 15.19 13.42
CA GLN A 82 7.34 14.87 14.56
C GLN A 82 8.78 15.36 14.35
N LEU A 83 9.35 15.22 13.14
CA LEU A 83 10.71 15.67 12.86
C LEU A 83 10.82 17.19 12.94
N TYR A 84 9.82 17.90 12.42
CA TYR A 84 9.74 19.36 12.51
C TYR A 84 9.64 19.82 13.97
N GLU A 85 8.76 19.23 14.77
CA GLU A 85 8.63 19.53 16.20
C GLU A 85 9.91 19.26 17.01
N GLN A 86 10.72 18.30 16.56
CA GLN A 86 12.01 17.97 17.16
C GLN A 86 13.14 18.92 16.74
N ASN A 87 12.84 19.99 15.98
CA ASN A 87 13.82 20.88 15.37
C ASN A 87 14.88 20.12 14.56
N ALA A 88 14.46 19.06 13.85
CA ALA A 88 15.33 18.40 12.90
C ALA A 88 15.75 19.39 11.80
N ASP A 89 17.02 19.31 11.40
CA ASP A 89 17.54 20.09 10.27
C ASP A 89 16.76 19.80 8.98
N ASP A 90 16.63 20.80 8.11
CA ASP A 90 15.83 20.71 6.88
C ASP A 90 16.31 19.57 5.98
N CYS A 91 17.63 19.36 5.88
CA CYS A 91 18.22 18.26 5.12
C CYS A 91 17.76 16.88 5.64
N ARG A 92 17.49 16.75 6.94
CA ARG A 92 17.01 15.49 7.53
C ARG A 92 15.56 15.21 7.18
N ILE A 93 14.71 16.24 7.18
CA ILE A 93 13.30 16.11 6.77
C ILE A 93 13.24 15.81 5.28
N GLU A 94 14.04 16.49 4.46
CA GLU A 94 14.12 16.28 3.01
C GLU A 94 14.60 14.87 2.67
N SER A 95 15.68 14.41 3.31
CA SER A 95 16.19 13.05 3.11
C SER A 95 15.13 11.99 3.46
N TYR A 96 14.38 12.19 4.55
CA TYR A 96 13.29 11.29 4.91
C TYR A 96 12.19 11.25 3.83
N LEU A 97 11.73 12.40 3.35
CA LEU A 97 10.69 12.48 2.32
C LEU A 97 11.16 11.90 0.99
N ARG A 98 12.43 12.14 0.59
CA ARG A 98 13.02 11.56 -0.62
C ARG A 98 13.08 10.03 -0.55
N HIS A 99 13.51 9.47 0.58
CA HIS A 99 13.52 8.01 0.76
C HIS A 99 12.10 7.43 0.75
N TRP A 100 11.15 8.09 1.41
CA TRP A 100 9.75 7.67 1.39
C TRP A 100 9.18 7.69 -0.04
N TRP A 101 9.46 8.75 -0.81
CA TRP A 101 9.02 8.86 -2.20
C TRP A 101 9.66 7.82 -3.12
N SER A 102 10.96 7.55 -2.95
CA SER A 102 11.65 6.47 -3.67
C SER A 102 11.00 5.11 -3.40
N TRP A 103 10.66 4.82 -2.15
CA TRP A 103 9.93 3.62 -1.78
C TRP A 103 8.53 3.57 -2.41
N VAL A 104 7.75 4.67 -2.35
CA VAL A 104 6.43 4.75 -2.98
C VAL A 104 6.50 4.43 -4.47
N ARG A 105 7.42 5.08 -5.18
CA ARG A 105 7.62 4.89 -6.62
C ARG A 105 8.02 3.47 -6.96
N SER A 106 8.86 2.83 -6.15
CA SER A 106 9.25 1.43 -6.38
C SER A 106 8.06 0.47 -6.46
N GLY A 107 6.97 0.75 -5.73
CA GLY A 107 5.74 -0.03 -5.77
C GLY A 107 4.72 0.41 -6.80
N VAL A 108 4.54 1.72 -7.03
CA VAL A 108 3.55 2.24 -7.98
C VAL A 108 4.04 2.14 -9.43
N ASP A 109 5.34 2.32 -9.69
CA ASP A 109 5.93 2.16 -11.03
C ASP A 109 6.00 0.68 -11.47
N LEU A 110 5.84 -0.29 -10.55
CA LEU A 110 5.73 -1.73 -10.88
C LEU A 110 4.52 -2.05 -11.78
N GLU A 111 3.42 -1.28 -11.71
CA GLU A 111 2.28 -1.49 -12.62
C GLU A 111 2.62 -1.14 -14.08
N ARG A 112 3.52 -0.18 -14.33
CA ARG A 112 3.98 0.10 -15.70
C ARG A 112 4.83 -1.03 -16.29
N GLY A 113 5.45 -1.86 -15.42
CA GLY A 113 6.31 -2.98 -15.82
C GLY A 113 5.62 -4.35 -15.91
N ILE A 114 4.41 -4.51 -15.36
CA ILE A 114 3.72 -5.83 -15.30
C ILE A 114 2.72 -6.04 -16.46
N LEU A 115 2.47 -5.03 -17.30
CA LEU A 115 1.65 -5.15 -18.52
C LEU A 115 2.44 -5.61 -19.76
N LEU A 116 3.36 -6.56 -19.61
CA LEU A 116 3.94 -7.30 -20.74
C LEU A 116 3.89 -8.81 -20.50
N SER A 117 2.68 -9.36 -20.40
CA SER A 117 2.32 -10.60 -21.11
C SER A 117 0.83 -10.85 -20.94
N GLN A 118 0.19 -11.19 -22.06
CA GLN A 118 -1.23 -11.49 -22.24
C GLN A 118 -2.12 -10.25 -22.44
N GLY A 119 -2.37 -9.98 -23.72
CA GLY A 119 -3.18 -8.87 -24.20
C GLY A 119 -4.60 -8.88 -23.66
N THR A 120 -4.94 -7.80 -22.99
CA THR A 120 -6.25 -7.16 -23.07
C THR A 120 -5.98 -5.67 -23.03
N SER A 121 -6.28 -4.99 -24.14
CA SER A 121 -6.28 -3.54 -24.24
C SER A 121 -7.21 -2.97 -23.17
N ILE A 122 -6.64 -2.44 -22.10
CA ILE A 122 -7.26 -1.37 -21.33
C ILE A 122 -6.36 -0.17 -21.62
N ALA A 123 -6.72 0.58 -22.66
CA ALA A 123 -6.34 1.97 -22.72
C ALA A 123 -6.98 2.63 -21.50
N CYS A 124 -6.17 3.04 -20.52
CA CYS A 124 -6.60 4.06 -19.58
C CYS A 124 -5.77 5.29 -19.92
N GLU A 125 -6.46 6.24 -20.54
CA GLU A 125 -5.98 7.58 -20.78
C GLU A 125 -5.33 8.13 -19.52
N THR A 126 -4.24 8.86 -19.76
CA THR A 126 -3.58 9.75 -18.82
C THR A 126 -4.56 10.82 -18.35
N GLU A 127 -5.43 10.47 -17.41
CA GLU A 127 -6.26 11.43 -16.71
C GLU A 127 -5.55 11.79 -15.40
N GLN A 128 -4.76 12.86 -15.52
CA GLN A 128 -4.48 13.87 -14.50
C GLN A 128 -4.69 13.40 -13.05
N GLN A 129 -3.57 13.19 -12.33
CA GLN A 129 -3.53 13.27 -10.87
C GLN A 129 -3.74 14.71 -10.38
N GLN A 130 -4.74 15.43 -10.92
CA GLN A 130 -5.26 16.68 -10.37
C GLN A 130 -6.47 16.30 -9.52
N GLY A 131 -6.29 16.23 -8.20
CA GLY A 131 -7.43 15.97 -7.31
C GLY A 131 -7.10 15.43 -5.92
N MET A 132 -5.84 15.29 -5.53
CA MET A 132 -5.51 15.19 -4.10
C MET A 132 -5.13 16.57 -3.59
N SER A 133 -6.15 17.33 -3.17
CA SER A 133 -5.96 18.46 -2.26
C SER A 133 -5.43 17.91 -0.94
N TRP A 134 -4.10 17.85 -0.82
CA TRP A 134 -3.44 17.63 0.47
C TRP A 134 -3.59 18.90 1.28
N SER A 135 -4.69 19.03 2.01
CA SER A 135 -4.80 20.07 3.03
C SER A 135 -3.93 19.65 4.21
N LEU A 136 -2.72 20.20 4.27
CA LEU A 136 -1.86 20.14 5.43
C LEU A 136 -2.57 20.79 6.64
N PRO A 137 -2.30 20.36 7.88
CA PRO A 137 -2.72 21.14 9.03
C PRO A 137 -2.15 22.56 8.92
N PRO A 138 -2.93 23.61 9.25
CA PRO A 138 -2.58 25.01 8.96
C PRO A 138 -1.32 25.54 9.66
N SER A 139 -0.66 24.73 10.49
CA SER A 139 0.61 25.03 11.15
C SER A 139 1.84 24.44 10.45
N PHE A 140 1.66 23.75 9.32
CA PHE A 140 2.72 23.06 8.59
C PHE A 140 3.05 23.79 7.28
N ASP A 141 3.67 24.97 7.41
CA ASP A 141 4.28 25.65 6.28
C ASP A 141 5.60 24.95 5.95
N PHE A 142 5.59 24.16 4.87
CA PHE A 142 6.82 23.62 4.32
C PHE A 142 7.69 24.79 3.81
N PRO A 143 8.98 24.86 4.17
CA PRO A 143 9.92 25.75 3.51
C PRO A 143 9.84 25.57 1.98
N ASP A 144 10.01 26.64 1.20
CA ASP A 144 9.85 26.63 -0.27
C ASP A 144 10.65 25.52 -0.98
N CYS A 145 11.74 25.04 -0.37
CA CYS A 145 12.55 23.92 -0.84
C CYS A 145 11.79 22.58 -0.98
N PHE A 146 10.62 22.43 -0.35
CA PHE A 146 9.85 21.18 -0.32
C PHE A 146 8.69 21.12 -1.33
N GLN A 147 8.34 22.26 -1.96
CA GLN A 147 7.24 22.31 -2.93
C GLN A 147 7.56 21.56 -4.24
N HIS A 148 8.84 21.32 -4.56
CA HIS A 148 9.26 20.59 -5.76
C HIS A 148 9.26 19.06 -5.60
N LEU A 149 8.92 18.53 -4.42
CA LEU A 149 8.91 17.10 -4.12
C LEU A 149 7.56 16.42 -4.35
N PHE A 150 6.51 17.18 -4.72
CA PHE A 150 5.16 16.68 -5.00
C PHE A 150 4.66 17.11 -6.38
#